data_AF-A0AAE0KYG9-F1
#
_entry.id   AF-A0AAE0KYG9-F1
#
_cell.length_a   1.000
_cell.length_b   1.000
_cell.length_c   1.000
_cell.angle_alpha   90.00
_cell.angle_beta   90.00
_cell.angle_gamma   90.00
#
_symmetry.space_group_name_H-M   'P 1'
#
loop_
_entity.id
_entity.type
_entity.pdbx_description
1 polymer ?
#
loop_
_entity_poly.entity_id
_entity_poly.type
_entity_poly.pdbx_seq_one_letter_code
_entity_poly.pdbx_strand_id
1 'polypeptide(L)'
;MPLLQELLSLVQSETYQDSLVNFFDQHCHKFCRQPGQKGYSDDMSKCEQSVEQYEVFKSYIALIESLLDEFLMERGMTQGELMEELKQGDAYNSAGAEGSGLRALAASTEYSEFLELILLHSDEQYDGHDGGGDAEEVESHSRVGASGEGLMEQLIEFVESDEYTTQIKEFMRSHCDLFCRQPGQDGSLSDVTKCEQSHEEHAVFDRYVELIEVLLADFLRSRNVSKEELIEKILESEGNDELSKKLAAILASVNYDRFLNSILVYSDEQYDSD
;
A
#
# COMPACT_ATOMS: atom_id res chain seq x y z
N MET A 1 12.19 -5.14 32.66
CA MET A 1 12.02 -5.23 31.20
C MET A 1 13.08 -4.35 30.55
N PRO A 2 14.32 -4.84 30.36
CA PRO A 2 15.40 -4.05 29.75
C PRO A 2 15.11 -3.69 28.28
N LEU A 3 14.51 -4.60 27.51
CA LEU A 3 14.13 -4.37 26.11
C LEU A 3 13.18 -3.18 25.94
N LEU A 4 12.10 -3.12 26.72
CA LEU A 4 11.13 -2.01 26.67
C LEU A 4 11.77 -0.67 27.03
N GLN A 5 12.69 -0.64 28.00
CA GLN A 5 13.38 0.60 28.37
C GLN A 5 14.34 1.10 27.29
N GLU A 6 15.02 0.18 26.61
CA GLU A 6 15.94 0.53 25.53
C GLU A 6 15.17 0.96 24.28
N LEU A 7 14.07 0.27 23.96
CA LEU A 7 13.16 0.67 22.90
C LEU A 7 12.52 2.03 23.19
N LEU A 8 12.10 2.28 24.44
CA LEU A 8 11.62 3.59 24.88
C LEU A 8 12.68 4.67 24.69
N SER A 9 13.95 4.38 25.01
CA SER A 9 15.05 5.31 24.79
C SER A 9 15.27 5.60 23.29
N LEU A 10 15.09 4.60 22.42
CA LEU A 10 15.20 4.76 20.97
C LEU A 10 14.05 5.62 20.43
N VAL A 11 12.80 5.28 20.76
CA VAL A 11 11.64 6.02 20.25
C VAL A 11 11.55 7.42 20.84
N GLN A 12 12.20 7.70 21.98
CA GLN A 12 12.33 9.05 22.56
C GLN A 12 13.55 9.81 22.02
N SER A 13 14.38 9.21 21.17
CA SER A 13 15.52 9.90 20.57
C SER A 13 15.06 10.97 19.59
N GLU A 14 15.81 12.07 19.53
CA GLU A 14 15.57 13.20 18.62
C GLU A 14 15.58 12.72 17.16
N THR A 15 16.52 11.86 16.78
CA THR A 15 16.60 11.29 15.43
C THR A 15 15.34 10.52 15.02
N TYR A 16 14.79 9.71 15.92
CA TYR A 16 13.57 8.95 15.66
C TYR A 16 12.36 9.88 15.50
N GLN A 17 12.19 10.81 16.44
CA GLN A 17 11.08 11.76 16.44
C GLN A 17 11.13 12.69 15.23
N ASP A 18 12.29 13.27 14.92
CA ASP A 18 12.47 14.17 13.77
C ASP A 18 12.21 13.46 12.45
N SER A 19 12.64 12.19 12.32
CA SER A 19 12.40 11.41 11.10
C SER A 19 10.91 11.16 10.88
N LEU A 20 10.16 10.88 11.95
CA LEU A 20 8.70 10.73 11.89
C LEU A 20 8.00 12.04 11.57
N VAL A 21 8.37 13.13 12.23
CA VAL A 21 7.78 14.46 11.96
C VAL A 21 8.02 14.87 10.51
N ASN A 22 9.26 14.75 10.02
CA ASN A 22 9.60 15.05 8.62
C ASN A 22 8.80 14.19 7.64
N PHE A 23 8.62 12.90 7.95
CA PHE A 23 7.80 12.02 7.13
C PHE A 23 6.34 12.47 7.09
N PHE A 24 5.74 12.73 8.25
CA PHE A 24 4.35 13.17 8.30
C PHE A 24 4.16 14.52 7.61
N ASP A 25 5.05 15.49 7.81
CA ASP A 25 5.01 16.79 7.12
C ASP A 25 5.05 16.63 5.58
N GLN A 26 5.83 15.68 5.09
CA GLN A 26 5.94 15.41 3.65
C GLN A 26 4.74 14.68 3.06
N HIS A 27 3.96 13.94 3.86
CA HIS A 27 2.95 13.02 3.32
C HIS A 27 1.53 13.27 3.81
N CYS A 28 1.31 13.99 4.91
CA CYS A 28 0.00 14.18 5.52
C CYS A 28 -1.00 14.91 4.63
N HIS A 29 -0.52 15.78 3.73
CA HIS A 29 -1.37 16.49 2.76
C HIS A 29 -2.10 15.55 1.78
N LYS A 30 -1.60 14.33 1.59
CA LYS A 30 -2.25 13.27 0.80
C LYS A 30 -3.41 12.61 1.54
N PHE A 31 -3.53 12.91 2.84
CA PHE A 31 -4.54 12.44 3.77
C PHE A 31 -5.33 13.66 4.25
N CYS A 32 -6.16 14.22 3.36
CA CYS A 32 -7.02 15.36 3.67
C CYS A 32 -8.43 14.91 4.07
N ARG A 33 -8.91 15.38 5.22
CA ARG A 33 -10.35 15.47 5.48
C ARG A 33 -10.90 16.66 4.68
N GLN A 34 -11.49 16.43 3.51
CA GLN A 34 -12.01 17.54 2.70
C GLN A 34 -13.06 18.36 3.50
N PRO A 35 -12.85 19.68 3.70
CA PRO A 35 -13.85 20.52 4.35
C PRO A 35 -15.09 20.64 3.45
N GLY A 36 -16.23 20.14 3.92
CA GLY A 36 -17.53 20.37 3.26
C GLY A 36 -18.16 19.20 2.53
N GLN A 37 -17.58 17.98 2.55
CA GLN A 37 -18.36 16.78 2.22
C GLN A 37 -19.41 16.54 3.31
N LYS A 38 -20.64 17.01 3.06
CA LYS A 38 -21.84 16.63 3.82
C LYS A 38 -22.13 15.16 3.56
N GLY A 39 -21.49 14.30 4.34
CA GLY A 39 -21.61 12.87 4.20
C GLY A 39 -20.65 12.07 5.06
N TYR A 40 -20.23 12.59 6.22
CA TYR A 40 -19.59 11.73 7.20
C TYR A 40 -20.67 10.87 7.87
N SER A 41 -20.73 9.64 7.39
CA SER A 41 -21.02 8.48 8.20
C SER A 41 -19.87 8.34 9.20
N ASP A 42 -20.11 8.02 10.48
CA ASP A 42 -19.10 7.63 11.48
C ASP A 42 -18.39 6.29 11.11
N ASP A 43 -18.33 6.00 9.82
CA ASP A 43 -18.03 4.71 9.23
C ASP A 43 -16.74 4.92 8.44
N MET A 44 -15.61 4.69 9.12
CA MET A 44 -14.24 4.74 8.58
C MET A 44 -14.04 3.82 7.35
N SER A 45 -15.04 3.01 7.02
CA SER A 45 -15.14 2.16 5.83
C SER A 45 -15.34 2.91 4.50
N LYS A 46 -15.52 4.23 4.52
CA LYS A 46 -15.88 5.04 3.31
C LYS A 46 -14.82 6.02 2.84
N CYS A 47 -13.63 6.05 3.44
CA CYS A 47 -12.49 6.70 2.79
C CYS A 47 -12.07 5.80 1.62
N GLU A 48 -12.36 6.21 0.38
CA GLU A 48 -11.79 5.57 -0.80
C GLU A 48 -10.26 5.63 -0.67
N GLN A 49 -9.67 4.46 -0.42
CA GLN A 49 -8.24 4.30 -0.16
C GLN A 49 -7.50 4.43 -1.49
N SER A 50 -6.77 5.53 -1.70
CA SER A 50 -6.01 5.68 -2.93
C SER A 50 -4.73 4.85 -2.88
N VAL A 51 -4.30 4.31 -4.03
CA VAL A 51 -2.99 3.63 -4.18
C VAL A 51 -1.86 4.48 -3.63
N GLU A 52 -1.96 5.80 -3.81
CA GLU A 52 -1.00 6.75 -3.32
C GLU A 52 -0.90 6.77 -1.78
N GLN A 53 -2.01 6.60 -1.06
CA GLN A 53 -2.01 6.51 0.40
C GLN A 53 -1.38 5.21 0.91
N TYR A 54 -1.59 4.10 0.20
CA TYR A 54 -0.98 2.83 0.55
C TYR A 54 0.53 2.80 0.26
N GLU A 55 0.98 3.44 -0.82
CA GLU A 55 2.43 3.59 -1.09
C GLU A 55 3.13 4.48 -0.05
N VAL A 56 2.43 5.50 0.48
CA VAL A 56 2.92 6.23 1.66
C VAL A 56 3.04 5.29 2.86
N PHE A 57 2.07 4.41 3.08
CA PHE A 57 2.16 3.43 4.17
C PHE A 57 3.35 2.48 4.03
N LYS A 58 3.63 1.94 2.83
CA LYS A 58 4.84 1.14 2.61
C LYS A 58 6.12 1.92 2.90
N SER A 59 6.15 3.19 2.49
CA SER A 59 7.29 4.09 2.78
C SER A 59 7.45 4.32 4.28
N TYR A 60 6.34 4.39 5.02
CA TYR A 60 6.33 4.48 6.47
C TYR A 60 6.90 3.22 7.14
N ILE A 61 6.54 2.03 6.66
CA ILE A 61 7.10 0.76 7.15
C ILE A 61 8.62 0.74 6.97
N ALA A 62 9.09 1.06 5.75
CA ALA A 62 10.52 1.08 5.44
C ALA A 62 11.29 2.13 6.28
N LEU A 63 10.67 3.27 6.59
CA LEU A 63 11.25 4.26 7.50
C LEU A 63 11.42 3.69 8.90
N ILE A 64 10.39 3.03 9.44
CA ILE A 64 10.44 2.43 10.77
C ILE A 64 11.50 1.31 10.80
N GLU A 65 11.55 0.45 9.79
CA GLU A 65 12.59 -0.58 9.66
C GLU A 65 14.00 0.02 9.71
N SER A 66 14.25 1.07 8.92
CA SER A 66 15.52 1.81 8.90
C SER A 66 15.89 2.41 10.27
N LEU A 67 14.91 3.00 10.97
CA LEU A 67 15.11 3.58 12.30
C LEU A 67 15.38 2.52 13.38
N LEU A 68 14.96 1.27 13.15
CA LEU A 68 15.18 0.16 14.06
C LEU A 68 16.39 -0.70 13.67
N ASP A 69 16.98 -0.53 12.50
CA ASP A 69 17.94 -1.49 11.91
C ASP A 69 19.14 -1.76 12.84
N GLU A 70 19.77 -0.71 13.38
CA GLU A 70 20.88 -0.86 14.34
C GLU A 70 20.44 -1.58 15.62
N PHE A 71 19.25 -1.24 16.14
CA PHE A 71 18.68 -1.84 17.35
C PHE A 71 18.38 -3.34 17.15
N LEU A 72 17.75 -3.67 16.02
CA LEU A 72 17.39 -5.04 15.64
C LEU A 72 18.64 -5.89 15.39
N MET A 73 19.65 -5.32 14.71
CA MET A 73 20.92 -5.98 14.43
C MET A 73 21.72 -6.29 15.70
N GLU A 74 21.83 -5.33 16.64
CA GLU A 74 22.51 -5.54 17.92
C GLU A 74 21.85 -6.64 18.77
N ARG A 75 20.54 -6.79 18.60
CA ARG A 75 19.71 -7.77 19.31
C ARG A 75 19.55 -9.10 18.57
N GLY A 76 19.91 -9.17 17.30
CA GLY A 76 19.75 -10.36 16.47
C GLY A 76 18.28 -10.76 16.30
N MET A 77 17.39 -9.79 16.19
CA MET A 77 15.93 -9.97 16.06
C MET A 77 15.40 -9.26 14.82
N THR A 78 14.29 -9.75 14.29
CA THR A 78 13.52 -9.09 13.24
C THR A 78 12.48 -8.14 13.82
N GLN A 79 11.98 -7.21 13.03
CA GLN A 79 10.88 -6.33 13.46
C GLN A 79 9.64 -7.13 13.85
N GLY A 80 9.31 -8.19 13.10
CA GLY A 80 8.19 -9.08 13.45
C GLY A 80 8.34 -9.70 14.84
N GLU A 81 9.52 -10.23 15.16
CA GLU A 81 9.83 -10.79 16.49
C GLU A 81 9.75 -9.74 17.61
N LEU A 82 10.27 -8.53 17.36
CA LEU A 82 10.16 -7.40 18.29
C LEU A 82 8.69 -7.07 18.57
N MET A 83 7.85 -7.02 17.54
CA MET A 83 6.43 -6.70 17.64
C MET A 83 5.66 -7.81 18.37
N GLU A 84 5.97 -9.08 18.14
CA GLU A 84 5.41 -10.20 18.90
C GLU A 84 5.77 -10.14 20.39
N GLU A 85 7.03 -9.82 20.73
CA GLU A 85 7.46 -9.66 22.13
C GLU A 85 6.74 -8.50 22.84
N LEU A 86 6.53 -7.39 22.13
CA LEU A 86 5.79 -6.24 22.65
C LEU A 86 4.28 -6.54 22.82
N LYS A 87 3.68 -7.32 21.92
CA LYS A 87 2.27 -7.77 22.01
C LYS A 87 2.05 -8.73 23.18
N GLN A 88 2.99 -9.65 23.44
CA GLN A 88 2.91 -10.60 24.57
C GLN A 88 3.09 -9.94 25.94
N GLY A 89 3.75 -8.78 26.00
CA GLY A 89 4.07 -8.08 27.25
C GLY A 89 3.01 -7.11 27.77
N ASP A 90 1.86 -6.95 27.09
CA ASP A 90 0.88 -5.86 27.34
C ASP A 90 1.52 -4.46 27.34
N ALA A 91 2.71 -4.34 26.75
CA ALA A 91 3.58 -3.17 26.88
C ALA A 91 2.92 -1.93 26.24
N TYR A 92 2.22 -2.12 25.13
CA TYR A 92 1.43 -1.10 24.44
C TYR A 92 0.35 -0.48 25.33
N ASN A 93 -0.38 -1.31 26.09
CA ASN A 93 -1.47 -0.86 26.96
C ASN A 93 -0.95 -0.16 28.23
N SER A 94 0.31 -0.42 28.60
CA SER A 94 0.95 0.17 29.78
C SER A 94 1.71 1.47 29.49
N ALA A 95 1.99 1.77 28.22
CA ALA A 95 2.61 3.01 27.79
C ALA A 95 1.51 4.08 27.69
N GLY A 96 1.38 4.92 28.73
CA GLY A 96 0.45 6.06 28.76
C GLY A 96 0.80 7.16 27.75
N ALA A 97 0.68 8.43 28.14
CA ALA A 97 0.97 9.59 27.27
C ALA A 97 2.40 9.64 26.69
N GLU A 98 3.35 8.86 27.21
CA GLU A 98 4.71 8.67 26.68
C GLU A 98 4.76 7.67 25.50
N GLY A 99 3.62 7.09 25.12
CA GLY A 99 3.47 6.05 24.11
C GLY A 99 3.38 6.54 22.66
N SER A 100 3.54 7.83 22.35
CA SER A 100 3.45 8.32 20.96
C SER A 100 4.48 7.66 20.04
N GLY A 101 5.72 7.48 20.50
CA GLY A 101 6.78 6.80 19.74
C GLY A 101 6.54 5.29 19.59
N LEU A 102 5.98 4.64 20.62
CA LEU A 102 5.58 3.22 20.56
C LEU A 102 4.33 3.00 19.69
N ARG A 103 3.44 3.99 19.63
CA ARG A 103 2.26 3.99 18.76
C ARG A 103 2.68 4.12 17.30
N ALA A 104 3.66 4.97 16.99
CA ALA A 104 4.26 5.03 15.66
C ALA A 104 4.90 3.70 15.26
N LEU A 105 5.64 3.07 16.18
CA LEU A 105 6.16 1.74 15.94
C LEU A 105 5.04 0.72 15.69
N ALA A 106 3.95 0.74 16.47
CA ALA A 106 2.81 -0.14 16.27
C ALA A 106 2.12 0.04 14.93
N ALA A 107 1.97 1.30 14.51
CA ALA A 107 1.37 1.68 13.25
C ALA A 107 2.09 1.09 12.03
N SER A 108 3.38 0.74 12.14
CA SER A 108 4.10 0.05 11.05
C SER A 108 3.57 -1.35 10.73
N THR A 109 2.76 -1.94 11.61
CA THR A 109 2.19 -3.28 11.41
C THR A 109 0.72 -3.27 11.02
N GLU A 110 0.03 -2.13 11.18
CA GLU A 110 -1.42 -2.04 11.02
C GLU A 110 -1.79 -0.72 10.33
N TYR A 111 -2.29 -0.81 9.09
CA TYR A 111 -2.62 0.36 8.27
C TYR A 111 -3.64 1.29 8.92
N SER A 112 -4.61 0.74 9.67
CA SER A 112 -5.61 1.54 10.40
C SER A 112 -4.98 2.45 11.45
N GLU A 113 -3.97 1.96 12.18
CA GLU A 113 -3.24 2.74 13.18
C GLU A 113 -2.37 3.81 12.51
N PHE A 114 -1.74 3.48 11.39
CA PHE A 114 -1.04 4.47 10.57
C PHE A 114 -1.96 5.58 10.08
N LEU A 115 -3.15 5.22 9.57
CA LEU A 115 -4.13 6.16 9.05
C LEU A 115 -4.59 7.14 10.15
N GLU A 116 -4.81 6.66 11.37
CA GLU A 116 -5.14 7.53 12.50
C GLU A 116 -4.02 8.51 12.83
N LEU A 117 -2.76 8.07 12.81
CA LEU A 117 -1.61 8.93 13.10
C LEU A 117 -1.42 10.03 12.05
N ILE A 118 -1.45 9.66 10.76
CA ILE A 118 -1.22 10.63 9.69
C ILE A 118 -2.37 11.62 9.54
N LEU A 119 -3.61 11.20 9.82
CA LEU A 119 -4.76 12.11 9.86
C LEU A 119 -4.71 13.05 11.05
N LEU A 120 -4.30 12.56 12.22
CA LEU A 120 -4.11 13.42 13.40
C LEU A 120 -3.07 14.51 13.11
N HIS A 121 -1.95 14.15 12.49
CA HIS A 121 -0.92 15.11 12.08
C HIS A 121 -1.41 16.09 11.02
N SER A 122 -2.20 15.61 10.05
CA SER A 122 -2.85 16.45 9.03
C SER A 122 -3.80 17.49 9.66
N ASP A 123 -4.62 17.07 10.62
CA ASP A 123 -5.57 17.94 11.33
C ASP A 123 -4.85 19.01 12.17
N GLU A 124 -3.73 18.66 12.82
CA GLU A 124 -2.91 19.61 13.58
C GLU A 124 -2.30 20.72 12.70
N GLN A 125 -1.97 20.40 11.45
CA GLN A 125 -1.51 21.41 10.48
C GLN A 125 -2.66 22.32 9.99
N TYR A 126 -3.88 21.79 9.85
CA TYR A 126 -5.05 22.54 9.37
C TYR A 126 -5.65 23.48 10.42
N ASP A 127 -5.65 23.11 11.70
CA ASP A 127 -6.13 23.97 12.79
C ASP A 127 -5.19 25.17 13.08
N GLY A 128 -4.00 25.18 12.48
CA GLY A 128 -2.97 26.21 12.66
C GLY A 128 -2.85 27.25 11.54
N HIS A 129 -3.53 27.12 10.39
CA HIS A 129 -3.28 27.96 9.20
C HIS A 129 -4.54 28.53 8.54
N ASP A 130 -5.16 29.52 9.21
CA ASP A 130 -5.80 30.64 8.51
C ASP A 130 -4.71 31.61 8.04
N GLY A 131 -4.12 31.37 6.86
CA GLY A 131 -3.12 32.27 6.29
C GLY A 131 -2.48 31.75 5.01
N GLY A 132 -2.93 32.25 3.87
CA GLY A 132 -2.40 31.89 2.55
C GLY A 132 -0.92 32.27 2.35
N GLY A 133 -0.28 31.55 1.44
CA GLY A 133 1.06 31.83 0.94
C GLY A 133 1.42 30.87 -0.19
N ASP A 134 1.93 31.42 -1.28
CA ASP A 134 2.14 30.82 -2.60
C ASP A 134 2.97 29.51 -2.58
N ALA A 135 2.52 28.53 -3.38
CA ALA A 135 3.30 27.38 -3.77
C ALA A 135 4.22 27.79 -4.94
N GLU A 136 5.53 27.89 -4.69
CA GLU A 136 6.52 27.98 -5.76
C GLU A 136 6.71 26.60 -6.42
N GLU A 137 6.47 26.55 -7.73
CA GLU A 137 6.85 25.45 -8.61
C GLU A 137 8.39 25.32 -8.65
N VAL A 138 8.91 24.18 -8.22
CA VAL A 138 10.32 23.82 -8.42
C VAL A 138 10.42 22.91 -9.64
N GLU A 139 10.81 23.49 -10.77
CA GLU A 139 11.27 22.75 -11.95
C GLU A 139 12.50 21.90 -11.58
N SER A 140 12.43 20.60 -11.84
CA SER A 140 13.58 19.71 -11.82
C SER A 140 13.91 19.23 -13.23
N HIS A 141 15.10 19.60 -13.71
CA HIS A 141 15.62 19.21 -15.01
C HIS A 141 16.41 17.89 -14.97
N SER A 142 16.14 17.08 -16.00
CA SER A 142 17.07 16.25 -16.79
C SER A 142 17.50 14.87 -16.29
N ARG A 143 17.11 13.84 -17.06
CA ARG A 143 18.07 13.03 -17.84
C ARG A 143 17.42 12.33 -19.05
N VAL A 144 18.01 12.55 -20.22
CA VAL A 144 17.72 11.88 -21.50
C VAL A 144 18.14 10.40 -21.42
N GLY A 145 17.30 9.47 -21.91
CA GLY A 145 17.66 8.05 -21.86
C GLY A 145 16.96 6.99 -22.73
N ALA A 146 15.72 7.15 -23.21
CA ALA A 146 15.11 6.34 -24.28
C ALA A 146 13.78 6.99 -24.68
N SER A 147 13.45 7.09 -25.97
CA SER A 147 12.16 7.66 -26.37
C SER A 147 11.03 6.80 -25.80
N GLY A 148 10.22 7.36 -24.88
CA GLY A 148 9.17 6.62 -24.13
C GLY A 148 8.18 5.87 -25.02
N GLU A 149 8.00 6.27 -26.28
CA GLU A 149 7.16 5.58 -27.26
C GLU A 149 7.62 4.13 -27.53
N GLY A 150 8.93 3.87 -27.60
CA GLY A 150 9.46 2.53 -27.88
C GLY A 150 9.40 1.57 -26.68
N LEU A 151 9.32 2.10 -25.46
CA LEU A 151 9.19 1.29 -24.25
C LEU A 151 7.78 0.70 -24.13
N MET A 152 6.76 1.53 -24.40
CA MET A 152 5.37 1.11 -24.29
C MET A 152 4.99 0.08 -25.37
N GLU A 153 5.47 0.25 -26.61
CA GLU A 153 5.26 -0.75 -27.67
C GLU A 153 5.86 -2.12 -27.29
N GLN A 154 7.07 -2.13 -26.73
CA GLN A 154 7.72 -3.37 -26.30
C GLN A 154 7.07 -3.98 -25.07
N LEU A 155 6.54 -3.15 -24.15
CA LEU A 155 5.76 -3.62 -23.02
C LEU A 155 4.47 -4.29 -23.47
N ILE A 156 3.79 -3.70 -24.47
CA ILE A 156 2.60 -4.30 -25.10
C ILE A 156 2.94 -5.66 -25.70
N GLU A 157 4.01 -5.74 -26.51
CA GLU A 157 4.45 -7.02 -27.08
C GLU A 157 4.77 -8.06 -26.00
N PHE A 158 5.35 -7.62 -24.89
CA PHE A 158 5.64 -8.49 -23.75
C PHE A 158 4.37 -9.02 -23.07
N VAL A 159 3.40 -8.15 -22.75
CA VAL A 159 2.15 -8.59 -22.09
C VAL A 159 1.24 -9.39 -23.02
N GLU A 160 1.35 -9.19 -24.33
CA GLU A 160 0.66 -9.98 -25.35
C GLU A 160 1.34 -11.33 -25.62
N SER A 161 2.50 -11.61 -25.02
CA SER A 161 3.16 -12.90 -25.16
C SER A 161 2.32 -14.03 -24.56
N ASP A 162 2.37 -15.20 -25.21
CA ASP A 162 1.63 -16.39 -24.77
C ASP A 162 2.04 -16.81 -23.35
N GLU A 163 3.32 -16.69 -23.01
CA GLU A 163 3.85 -17.04 -21.70
C GLU A 163 3.27 -16.15 -20.59
N TYR A 164 3.34 -14.82 -20.76
CA TYR A 164 2.78 -13.86 -19.81
C TYR A 164 1.27 -14.07 -19.66
N THR A 165 0.55 -14.10 -20.79
CA THR A 165 -0.90 -14.23 -20.81
C THR A 165 -1.38 -15.53 -20.17
N THR A 166 -0.65 -16.64 -20.39
CA THR A 166 -0.99 -17.94 -19.80
C THR A 166 -0.84 -17.91 -18.29
N GLN A 167 0.28 -17.42 -17.77
CA GLN A 167 0.53 -17.38 -16.32
C GLN A 167 -0.48 -16.50 -15.58
N ILE A 168 -0.83 -15.33 -16.13
CA ILE A 168 -1.87 -14.46 -15.54
C ILE A 168 -3.24 -15.15 -15.54
N LYS A 169 -3.63 -15.80 -16.64
CA LYS A 169 -4.91 -16.52 -16.72
C LYS A 169 -4.98 -17.71 -15.77
N GLU A 170 -3.89 -18.48 -15.66
CA GLU A 170 -3.80 -19.60 -14.73
C GLU A 170 -3.89 -19.13 -13.28
N PHE A 171 -3.22 -18.03 -12.94
CA PHE A 171 -3.34 -17.43 -11.63
C PHE A 171 -4.77 -17.00 -11.32
N MET A 172 -5.39 -16.22 -12.21
CA MET A 172 -6.75 -15.73 -12.00
C MET A 172 -7.77 -16.87 -11.85
N ARG A 173 -7.67 -17.91 -12.69
CA ARG A 173 -8.57 -19.08 -12.61
C ARG A 173 -8.39 -19.91 -11.33
N SER A 174 -7.16 -20.02 -10.82
CA SER A 174 -6.88 -20.84 -9.63
C SER A 174 -7.31 -20.16 -8.33
N HIS A 175 -7.58 -18.86 -8.36
CA HIS A 175 -7.92 -18.09 -7.16
C HIS A 175 -9.28 -17.38 -7.24
N CYS A 176 -9.95 -17.30 -8.40
CA CYS A 176 -11.21 -16.57 -8.52
C CYS A 176 -12.35 -17.13 -7.66
N ASP A 177 -12.31 -18.43 -7.31
CA ASP A 177 -13.32 -19.05 -6.45
C ASP A 177 -13.40 -18.41 -5.05
N LEU A 178 -12.28 -17.85 -4.56
CA LEU A 178 -12.24 -17.15 -3.28
C LEU A 178 -13.03 -15.83 -3.31
N PHE A 179 -13.18 -15.23 -4.49
CA PHE A 179 -13.82 -13.93 -4.70
C PHE A 179 -15.27 -14.05 -5.20
N CYS A 180 -15.84 -15.27 -5.17
CA CYS A 180 -17.20 -15.51 -5.65
C CYS A 180 -18.21 -14.57 -4.96
N ARG A 181 -19.07 -13.92 -5.77
CA ARG A 181 -20.29 -13.27 -5.26
C ARG A 181 -21.19 -14.35 -4.68
N GLN A 182 -21.12 -14.60 -3.37
CA GLN A 182 -22.02 -15.57 -2.74
C GLN A 182 -23.48 -15.18 -3.01
N PRO A 183 -24.29 -16.02 -3.70
CA PRO A 183 -25.71 -15.79 -3.77
C PRO A 183 -26.26 -16.01 -2.35
N GLY A 184 -26.78 -14.94 -1.74
CA GLY A 184 -27.29 -14.99 -0.38
C GLY A 184 -28.42 -16.03 -0.25
N GLN A 185 -28.09 -17.21 0.27
CA GLN A 185 -29.05 -18.12 0.86
C GLN A 185 -29.14 -17.76 2.34
N ASP A 186 -30.30 -17.25 2.75
CA ASP A 186 -30.70 -17.03 4.14
C ASP A 186 -30.03 -15.89 4.93
N GLY A 187 -29.99 -14.68 4.36
CA GLY A 187 -30.28 -13.41 5.07
C GLY A 187 -29.61 -13.09 6.42
N SER A 188 -28.56 -13.80 6.83
CA SER A 188 -27.84 -13.59 8.09
C SER A 188 -26.45 -14.18 7.94
N LEU A 189 -25.44 -13.32 7.96
CA LEU A 189 -24.04 -13.71 8.03
C LEU A 189 -23.50 -13.26 9.39
N SER A 190 -23.03 -14.21 10.17
CA SER A 190 -22.20 -14.01 11.35
C SER A 190 -20.92 -13.26 10.95
N ASP A 191 -20.61 -12.16 11.64
CA ASP A 191 -19.50 -11.24 11.32
C ASP A 191 -18.09 -11.88 11.28
N VAL A 192 -17.94 -13.13 11.74
CA VAL A 192 -16.66 -13.85 11.79
C VAL A 192 -16.17 -14.30 10.40
N THR A 193 -17.07 -14.65 9.47
CA THR A 193 -16.67 -15.18 8.15
C THR A 193 -16.18 -14.11 7.18
N LYS A 194 -16.55 -12.85 7.36
CA LYS A 194 -16.08 -11.73 6.50
C LYS A 194 -14.62 -11.36 6.77
N CYS A 195 -14.16 -11.46 8.02
CA CYS A 195 -12.80 -11.08 8.41
C CYS A 195 -11.75 -12.11 7.95
N GLU A 196 -12.08 -13.40 7.99
CA GLU A 196 -11.18 -14.44 7.49
C GLU A 196 -11.08 -14.43 5.96
N GLN A 197 -12.20 -14.18 5.26
CA GLN A 197 -12.20 -14.00 3.81
C GLN A 197 -11.34 -12.81 3.37
N SER A 198 -11.38 -11.66 4.08
CA SER A 198 -10.54 -10.53 3.70
C SER A 198 -9.04 -10.85 3.83
N HIS A 199 -8.61 -11.62 4.83
CA HIS A 199 -7.20 -11.99 4.95
C HIS A 199 -6.71 -12.91 3.82
N GLU A 200 -7.52 -13.88 3.42
CA GLU A 200 -7.19 -14.76 2.30
C GLU A 200 -7.18 -14.02 0.96
N GLU A 201 -8.14 -13.11 0.73
CA GLU A 201 -8.19 -12.27 -0.46
C GLU A 201 -6.96 -11.36 -0.61
N HIS A 202 -6.51 -10.74 0.48
CA HIS A 202 -5.29 -9.92 0.47
C HIS A 202 -4.05 -10.77 0.24
N ALA A 203 -3.96 -11.97 0.83
CA ALA A 203 -2.85 -12.88 0.58
C ALA A 203 -2.79 -13.35 -0.89
N VAL A 204 -3.95 -13.49 -1.56
CA VAL A 204 -3.98 -13.74 -3.01
C VAL A 204 -3.50 -12.51 -3.79
N PHE A 205 -3.91 -11.31 -3.38
CA PHE A 205 -3.42 -10.09 -4.00
C PHE A 205 -1.90 -9.96 -3.90
N ASP A 206 -1.31 -10.19 -2.73
CA ASP A 206 0.15 -10.14 -2.54
C ASP A 206 0.87 -11.12 -3.49
N ARG A 207 0.35 -12.34 -3.63
CA ARG A 207 0.88 -13.33 -4.59
C ARG A 207 0.71 -12.89 -6.04
N TYR A 208 -0.36 -12.16 -6.37
CA TYR A 208 -0.55 -11.59 -7.70
C TYR A 208 0.49 -10.51 -7.99
N VAL A 209 0.80 -9.66 -7.00
CA VAL A 209 1.86 -8.65 -7.11
C VAL A 209 3.22 -9.32 -7.33
N GLU A 210 3.56 -10.33 -6.53
CA GLU A 210 4.79 -11.11 -6.67
C GLU A 210 4.90 -11.77 -8.06
N LEU A 211 3.82 -12.35 -8.58
CA LEU A 211 3.78 -12.95 -9.90
C LEU A 211 4.12 -11.92 -10.99
N ILE A 212 3.52 -10.74 -10.93
CA ILE A 212 3.75 -9.66 -11.88
C ILE A 212 5.20 -9.17 -11.81
N GLU A 213 5.77 -9.08 -10.60
CA GLU A 213 7.18 -8.72 -10.41
C GLU A 213 8.12 -9.75 -11.03
N VAL A 214 7.88 -11.03 -10.81
CA VAL A 214 8.68 -12.12 -11.39
C VAL A 214 8.61 -12.09 -12.92
N LEU A 215 7.41 -11.93 -13.48
CA LEU A 215 7.20 -11.85 -14.93
C LEU A 215 7.92 -10.64 -15.53
N LEU A 216 7.83 -9.47 -14.88
CA LEU A 216 8.44 -8.24 -15.38
C LEU A 216 9.96 -8.16 -15.11
N ALA A 217 10.51 -8.96 -14.20
CA ALA A 217 11.89 -8.82 -13.75
C ALA A 217 12.92 -8.85 -14.89
N ASP A 218 12.79 -9.79 -15.84
CA ASP A 218 13.71 -9.89 -16.97
C ASP A 218 13.48 -8.78 -18.00
N PHE A 219 12.23 -8.35 -18.19
CA PHE A 219 11.90 -7.19 -19.02
C PHE A 219 12.55 -5.91 -18.47
N LEU A 220 12.30 -5.60 -17.19
CA LEU A 220 12.84 -4.45 -16.47
C LEU A 220 14.38 -4.44 -16.48
N ARG A 221 15.00 -5.59 -16.18
CA ARG A 221 16.46 -5.76 -16.19
C ARG A 221 17.06 -5.53 -17.57
N SER A 222 16.42 -6.05 -18.63
CA SER A 222 16.91 -5.89 -20.01
C SER A 222 16.79 -4.45 -20.54
N ARG A 223 15.99 -3.61 -19.87
CA ARG A 223 15.73 -2.22 -20.23
C ARG A 223 16.33 -1.21 -19.26
N ASN A 224 16.86 -1.67 -18.13
CA ASN A 224 17.41 -0.82 -17.07
C ASN A 224 16.39 0.24 -16.62
N VAL A 225 15.15 -0.21 -16.40
CA VAL A 225 14.01 0.59 -15.93
C VAL A 225 13.50 -0.05 -14.64
N SER A 226 13.14 0.77 -13.64
CA SER A 226 12.56 0.25 -12.39
C SER A 226 11.06 -0.04 -12.55
N LYS A 227 10.49 -0.82 -11.63
CA LYS A 227 9.04 -1.11 -11.64
C LYS A 227 8.24 0.19 -11.45
N GLU A 228 8.70 1.06 -10.57
CA GLU A 228 8.09 2.35 -10.24
C GLU A 228 8.11 3.28 -11.46
N GLU A 229 9.25 3.39 -12.15
CA GLU A 229 9.38 4.18 -13.37
C GLU A 229 8.48 3.64 -14.50
N LEU A 230 8.31 2.32 -14.58
CA LEU A 230 7.39 1.71 -15.53
C LEU A 230 5.94 2.06 -15.19
N ILE A 231 5.53 1.92 -13.92
CA ILE A 231 4.17 2.22 -13.47
C ILE A 231 3.83 3.69 -13.72
N GLU A 232 4.73 4.61 -13.38
CA GLU A 232 4.54 6.04 -13.61
C GLU A 232 4.26 6.33 -15.10
N LYS A 233 5.03 5.74 -16.02
CA LYS A 233 4.80 5.88 -17.47
C LYS A 233 3.48 5.28 -17.95
N ILE A 234 3.04 4.17 -17.34
CA ILE A 234 1.74 3.57 -17.66
C ILE A 234 0.62 4.51 -17.19
N LEU A 235 0.73 5.07 -15.98
CA LEU A 235 -0.25 6.00 -15.41
C LEU A 235 -0.33 7.31 -16.19
N GLU A 236 0.81 7.87 -16.62
CA GLU A 236 0.86 9.02 -17.53
C GLU A 236 0.13 8.76 -18.86
N SER A 237 0.03 7.49 -19.25
CA SER A 237 -0.60 7.05 -20.49
C SER A 237 -2.06 6.60 -20.31
N GLU A 238 -2.64 6.72 -19.11
CA GLU A 238 -4.01 6.26 -18.81
C GLU A 238 -5.11 6.97 -19.61
N GLY A 239 -4.81 8.11 -20.24
CA GLY A 239 -5.72 8.77 -21.19
C GLY A 239 -5.96 7.99 -22.49
N ASN A 240 -5.29 6.85 -22.69
CA ASN A 240 -5.48 5.95 -23.82
C ASN A 240 -6.17 4.65 -23.39
N ASP A 241 -7.50 4.60 -23.54
CA ASP A 241 -8.34 3.45 -23.18
C ASP A 241 -7.86 2.09 -23.77
N GLU A 242 -7.27 2.10 -24.96
CA GLU A 242 -6.79 0.88 -25.62
C GLU A 242 -5.51 0.36 -24.96
N LEU A 243 -4.63 1.26 -24.56
CA LEU A 243 -3.40 0.95 -23.85
C LEU A 243 -3.68 0.48 -22.42
N SER A 244 -4.59 1.17 -21.72
CA SER A 244 -5.02 0.80 -20.36
C SER A 244 -5.61 -0.60 -20.31
N LYS A 245 -6.33 -1.03 -21.35
CA LYS A 245 -6.84 -2.42 -21.46
C LYS A 245 -5.73 -3.45 -21.62
N LYS A 246 -4.73 -3.16 -22.47
CA LYS A 246 -3.60 -4.08 -22.69
C LYS A 246 -2.73 -4.21 -21.44
N LEU A 247 -2.60 -3.15 -20.67
CA LEU A 247 -1.77 -3.09 -19.47
C LEU A 247 -2.56 -3.32 -18.17
N ALA A 248 -3.84 -3.70 -18.27
CA ALA A 248 -4.74 -3.88 -17.14
C ALA A 248 -4.18 -4.85 -16.08
N ALA A 249 -3.51 -5.92 -16.50
CA ALA A 249 -2.91 -6.88 -15.58
C ALA A 249 -1.78 -6.27 -14.73
N ILE A 250 -0.94 -5.43 -15.32
CA ILE A 250 0.13 -4.72 -14.61
C ILE A 250 -0.48 -3.66 -13.68
N LEU A 251 -1.47 -2.91 -14.18
CA LEU A 251 -2.20 -1.92 -13.40
C LEU A 251 -2.97 -2.52 -12.23
N ALA A 252 -3.44 -3.77 -12.35
CA ALA A 252 -4.03 -4.52 -11.25
C ALA A 252 -3.02 -4.85 -10.16
N SER A 253 -1.72 -4.96 -10.45
CA SER A 253 -0.68 -5.26 -9.45
C SER A 253 -0.36 -4.11 -8.50
N VAL A 254 -0.87 -2.92 -8.79
CA VAL A 254 -0.66 -1.71 -7.99
C VAL A 254 -1.96 -1.17 -7.41
N ASN A 255 -3.10 -1.78 -7.74
CA ASN A 255 -4.41 -1.32 -7.31
C ASN A 255 -5.32 -2.51 -7.03
N TYR A 256 -5.64 -2.71 -5.75
CA TYR A 256 -6.47 -3.82 -5.28
C TYR A 256 -7.85 -3.82 -5.93
N ASP A 257 -8.51 -2.67 -6.12
CA ASP A 257 -9.81 -2.60 -6.76
C ASP A 257 -9.76 -3.04 -8.24
N ARG A 258 -8.67 -2.71 -8.94
CA ARG A 258 -8.46 -3.18 -10.32
C ARG A 258 -8.20 -4.67 -10.38
N PHE A 259 -7.45 -5.19 -9.41
CA PHE A 259 -7.29 -6.63 -9.25
C PHE A 259 -8.62 -7.32 -8.96
N LEU A 260 -9.40 -6.82 -7.99
CA LEU A 260 -10.70 -7.33 -7.60
C LEU A 260 -11.67 -7.34 -8.80
N ASN A 261 -11.76 -6.23 -9.54
CA ASN A 261 -12.57 -6.18 -10.75
C ASN A 261 -12.09 -7.18 -11.81
N SER A 262 -10.78 -7.34 -11.97
CA SER A 262 -10.21 -8.29 -12.94
C SER A 262 -10.53 -9.73 -12.56
N ILE A 263 -10.30 -10.13 -11.30
CA ILE A 263 -10.51 -11.51 -10.84
C ILE A 263 -12.00 -11.87 -10.78
N LEU A 264 -12.88 -10.89 -10.49
CA LEU A 264 -14.33 -11.08 -10.54
C LEU A 264 -14.86 -11.34 -11.96
N VAL A 265 -14.26 -10.75 -12.99
CA VAL A 265 -14.61 -11.08 -14.39
C VAL A 265 -14.31 -12.55 -14.69
N TYR A 266 -13.17 -13.08 -14.21
CA TYR A 266 -12.84 -14.50 -14.37
C TYR A 266 -13.76 -15.41 -13.53
N SER A 267 -14.21 -14.95 -12.36
CA SER A 267 -15.24 -15.66 -11.59
C SER A 267 -16.54 -15.72 -12.38
N ASP A 268 -17.04 -14.59 -12.89
CA ASP A 268 -18.32 -14.51 -13.62
C ASP A 268 -18.28 -15.37 -14.92
N GLU A 269 -17.15 -15.41 -15.64
CA GLU A 269 -16.95 -16.26 -16.83
C GLU A 269 -17.01 -17.78 -16.54
N GLN A 270 -16.60 -18.21 -15.35
CA GLN A 270 -16.70 -19.63 -14.97
C GLN A 270 -18.14 -20.07 -14.72
N TYR A 271 -19.01 -19.18 -14.23
CA TYR A 271 -20.41 -19.50 -13.90
C TYR A 271 -21.41 -19.26 -15.04
N ASP A 272 -21.03 -18.53 -16.09
CA ASP A 272 -21.84 -18.38 -17.32
C ASP A 272 -21.68 -19.57 -18.31
N SER A 273 -20.83 -20.54 -17.97
CA SER A 273 -20.51 -21.69 -18.82
C SER A 273 -21.31 -22.97 -18.51
N ASP A 274 -22.20 -22.94 -17.51
CA ASP A 274 -23.09 -24.05 -17.08
C ASP A 274 -24.58 -23.73 -17.31
#